data_AF-A0A200HR85-F1
#
_entry.id   AF-A0A200HR85-F1
#
_cell.length_a   1.000
_cell.length_b   1.000
_cell.length_c   1.000
_cell.angle_alpha   90.00
_cell.angle_beta   90.00
_cell.angle_gamma   90.00
#
_symmetry.space_group_name_H-M   'P 1'
#
loop_
_entity.id
_entity.type
_entity.pdbx_description
1 polymer ?
#
loop_
_entity_poly.entity_id
_entity_poly.type
_entity_poly.pdbx_seq_one_letter_code
_entity_poly.pdbx_strand_id
1 'polypeptide(L)'
;MNSKKTITKSQIQKEIRYLLIILGVGFGYYLWLNFTHLGIPCPFRTITGWLCPGCGITHMLIALIQLDFHTAYLENPFLLLTLPFLIGEILYQRYLQLTKQVNPRWNQVLLWLYVIALIIFGILRNL
;
A
#
# COMPACT_ATOMS: atom_id res chain seq x y z
N MET A 1 29.20 -14.04 -16.22
CA MET A 1 28.84 -13.10 -17.31
C MET A 1 27.83 -12.09 -16.75
N ASN A 2 28.29 -10.91 -16.33
CA ASN A 2 27.56 -9.98 -15.47
C ASN A 2 26.89 -8.88 -16.30
N SER A 3 25.62 -9.09 -16.67
CA SER A 3 24.83 -8.12 -17.45
C SER A 3 24.31 -7.02 -16.52
N LYS A 4 25.13 -5.98 -16.28
CA LYS A 4 24.68 -4.68 -15.73
C LYS A 4 23.62 -4.12 -16.69
N LYS A 5 22.35 -4.19 -16.28
CA LYS A 5 21.24 -3.57 -17.01
C LYS A 5 21.33 -2.06 -16.75
N THR A 6 21.90 -1.32 -17.69
CA THR A 6 21.91 0.16 -17.64
C THR A 6 20.47 0.64 -17.69
N ILE A 7 20.00 1.26 -16.60
CA ILE A 7 18.68 1.88 -16.53
C ILE A 7 18.64 2.95 -17.63
N THR A 8 17.77 2.77 -18.62
CA THR A 8 17.68 3.70 -19.76
C THR A 8 16.93 4.96 -19.32
N LYS A 9 17.35 6.15 -19.79
CA LYS A 9 16.68 7.44 -19.49
C LYS A 9 15.16 7.37 -19.70
N SER A 10 14.69 6.63 -20.70
CA SER A 10 13.28 6.42 -21.02
C SER A 10 12.50 5.62 -19.97
N GLN A 11 13.14 4.69 -19.25
CA GLN A 11 12.51 3.93 -18.16
C GLN A 11 12.31 4.83 -16.94
N ILE A 12 13.32 5.63 -16.59
CA ILE A 12 13.23 6.59 -15.47
C ILE A 12 12.14 7.63 -15.74
N GLN A 13 12.06 8.16 -16.97
CA GLN A 13 11.00 9.11 -17.35
C GLN A 13 9.60 8.51 -17.24
N LYS A 14 9.42 7.22 -17.57
CA LYS A 14 8.13 6.53 -17.40
C LYS A 14 7.76 6.42 -15.91
N GLU A 15 8.68 5.96 -15.07
CA GLU A 15 8.45 5.80 -13.62
C GLU A 15 8.12 7.15 -12.96
N ILE A 16 8.88 8.21 -13.28
CA ILE A 16 8.62 9.57 -12.79
C ILE A 16 7.23 10.05 -13.22
N ARG A 17 6.86 9.84 -14.50
CA ARG A 17 5.53 10.21 -14.98
C ARG A 17 4.43 9.45 -14.25
N TYR A 18 4.60 8.16 -14.00
CA TYR A 18 3.63 7.38 -13.22
C TYR A 18 3.51 7.88 -11.79
N LEU A 19 4.63 8.16 -11.12
CA LEU A 19 4.63 8.74 -9.77
C LEU A 19 3.92 10.10 -9.73
N LEU A 20 4.17 10.97 -10.70
CA LEU A 20 3.50 12.27 -10.80
C LEU A 20 1.99 12.12 -11.02
N ILE A 21 1.56 11.16 -11.85
CA ILE A 21 0.12 10.88 -12.04
C ILE A 21 -0.50 10.34 -10.75
N ILE A 22 0.15 9.38 -10.09
CA ILE A 22 -0.35 8.80 -8.82
C ILE A 22 -0.46 9.88 -7.74
N LEU A 23 0.55 10.73 -7.60
CA LEU A 23 0.54 11.85 -6.68
C LEU A 23 -0.53 12.88 -7.03
N GLY A 24 -0.69 13.21 -8.32
CA GLY A 24 -1.72 14.15 -8.78
C GLY A 24 -3.13 13.63 -8.54
N VAL A 25 -3.39 12.36 -8.81
CA VAL A 25 -4.69 11.71 -8.54
C VAL A 25 -4.94 11.61 -7.03
N GLY A 26 -3.93 11.21 -6.26
CA GLY A 26 -4.03 11.14 -4.80
C GLY A 26 -4.30 12.51 -4.17
N PHE A 27 -3.63 13.56 -4.66
CA PHE A 27 -3.85 14.93 -4.23
C PHE A 27 -5.24 15.44 -4.63
N GLY A 28 -5.68 15.15 -5.86
CA GLY A 28 -7.05 15.46 -6.30
C GLY A 28 -8.11 14.79 -5.43
N TYR A 29 -7.89 13.52 -5.04
CA TYR A 29 -8.77 12.80 -4.12
C TYR A 29 -8.74 13.38 -2.70
N TYR A 30 -7.57 13.79 -2.21
CA TYR A 30 -7.44 14.49 -0.93
C TYR A 30 -8.23 15.81 -0.93
N LEU A 31 -8.08 16.63 -1.97
CA LEU A 31 -8.85 17.87 -2.12
C LEU A 31 -10.36 17.57 -2.17
N TRP A 32 -10.77 16.57 -2.95
CA TRP A 32 -12.16 16.14 -3.02
C TRP A 32 -12.73 15.77 -1.65
N LEU A 33 -12.01 14.95 -0.87
CA LEU A 33 -12.40 14.58 0.48
C LEU A 33 -12.48 15.79 1.42
N ASN A 34 -11.54 16.72 1.32
CA ASN A 34 -11.52 17.91 2.16
C ASN A 34 -12.66 18.89 1.85
N PHE A 35 -13.11 18.96 0.59
CA PHE A 35 -14.22 19.84 0.19
C PHE A 35 -15.61 19.20 0.34
N THR A 36 -15.74 17.91 0.10
CA THR A 36 -17.05 17.24 0.04
C THR A 36 -17.35 16.41 1.29
N HIS A 37 -16.34 16.04 2.07
CA HIS A 37 -16.44 15.03 3.15
C HIS A 37 -17.03 13.68 2.72
N LEU A 38 -17.28 13.46 1.42
CA LEU A 38 -17.78 12.21 0.86
C LEU A 38 -16.60 11.37 0.36
N GLY A 39 -16.26 10.34 1.13
CA GLY A 39 -15.39 9.27 0.65
C GLY A 39 -16.12 8.31 -0.28
N ILE A 40 -15.41 7.77 -1.26
CA ILE A 40 -15.95 6.70 -2.11
C ILE A 40 -16.27 5.51 -1.20
N PRO A 41 -17.55 5.12 -1.04
CA PRO A 41 -17.90 4.01 -0.18
C PRO A 41 -17.28 2.74 -0.76
N CYS A 42 -16.64 1.94 0.10
CA CYS A 42 -16.04 0.69 -0.34
C CYS A 42 -17.14 -0.20 -0.95
N PRO A 43 -17.01 -0.62 -2.23
CA PRO A 43 -18.03 -1.44 -2.88
C PRO A 43 -18.21 -2.77 -2.13
N PHE A 44 -17.11 -3.32 -1.57
CA PHE A 44 -17.16 -4.51 -0.73
C PHE A 44 -18.06 -4.32 0.49
N ARG A 45 -17.85 -3.24 1.26
CA ARG A 45 -18.69 -2.92 2.43
C ARG A 45 -20.14 -2.68 2.04
N THR A 46 -20.39 -2.10 0.87
CA THR A 46 -21.75 -1.81 0.38
C THR A 46 -22.49 -3.10 0.00
N ILE A 47 -21.78 -4.11 -0.53
CA ILE A 47 -22.35 -5.37 -0.99
C ILE A 47 -22.46 -6.40 0.15
N THR A 48 -21.41 -6.55 0.96
CA THR A 48 -21.35 -7.60 1.99
C THR A 48 -21.74 -7.08 3.38
N GLY A 49 -21.66 -5.76 3.62
CA GLY A 49 -21.75 -5.18 4.95
C GLY A 49 -20.46 -5.28 5.76
N TRP A 50 -19.45 -6.02 5.28
CA TRP A 50 -18.24 -6.34 6.03
C TRP A 50 -17.10 -5.37 5.69
N LEU A 51 -16.28 -5.06 6.69
CA LEU A 51 -15.03 -4.33 6.56
C LEU A 51 -13.96 -5.26 5.98
N CYS A 52 -13.54 -5.00 4.76
CA CYS A 52 -12.38 -5.64 4.15
C CYS A 52 -11.08 -5.33 4.92
N PRO A 53 -10.02 -6.16 4.85
CA PRO A 53 -8.78 -5.89 5.58
C PRO A 53 -8.06 -4.61 5.11
N GLY A 54 -8.33 -4.17 3.87
CA GLY A 54 -7.84 -2.91 3.33
C GLY A 54 -8.79 -1.72 3.50
N CYS A 55 -9.90 -1.88 4.21
CA CYS A 55 -10.84 -0.80 4.43
C CYS A 55 -10.21 0.21 5.41
N GLY A 56 -10.33 1.51 5.11
CA GLY A 56 -9.70 2.59 5.88
C GLY A 56 -8.29 2.98 5.43
N ILE A 57 -7.67 2.30 4.43
CA ILE A 57 -6.30 2.64 3.97
C ILE A 57 -6.19 4.11 3.57
N THR A 58 -7.14 4.63 2.80
CA THR A 58 -7.03 6.00 2.31
C THR A 58 -7.14 7.02 3.44
N HIS A 59 -8.01 6.78 4.42
CA HIS A 59 -8.12 7.62 5.60
C HIS A 59 -6.89 7.52 6.50
N MET A 60 -6.34 6.30 6.67
CA MET A 60 -5.07 6.08 7.36
C MET A 60 -3.92 6.86 6.71
N LEU A 61 -3.80 6.82 5.38
CA LEU A 61 -2.76 7.56 4.65
C LEU A 61 -2.94 9.08 4.78
N ILE A 62 -4.17 9.58 4.74
CA ILE A 62 -4.45 11.01 4.94
C ILE A 62 -4.10 11.44 6.37
N ALA A 63 -4.47 10.65 7.38
CA ALA A 63 -4.09 10.90 8.76
C ALA A 63 -2.56 10.89 8.96
N LEU A 64 -1.85 9.97 8.30
CA LEU A 64 -0.38 9.96 8.28
C LEU A 64 0.23 11.22 7.65
N ILE A 65 -0.36 11.75 6.57
CA ILE A 65 0.07 13.02 5.96
C ILE A 65 -0.17 14.19 6.94
N GLN A 66 -1.24 14.13 7.73
CA GLN A 66 -1.56 15.12 8.77
C GLN A 66 -0.75 14.92 10.07
N LEU A 67 0.15 13.93 10.13
CA LEU A 67 0.90 13.53 11.33
C LEU A 67 0.02 13.07 12.51
N ASP A 68 -1.22 12.68 12.23
CA ASP A 68 -2.15 12.13 13.22
C ASP A 68 -2.07 10.59 13.23
N PHE A 69 -1.12 10.08 14.03
CA PHE A 69 -0.93 8.64 14.22
C PHE A 69 -2.09 7.97 14.96
N HIS A 70 -2.82 8.72 15.78
CA HIS A 70 -3.94 8.17 16.54
C HIS A 70 -5.10 7.83 15.60
N THR A 71 -5.49 8.79 14.76
CA THR A 71 -6.51 8.56 13.73
C THR A 71 -6.05 7.51 12.72
N ALA A 72 -4.78 7.53 12.30
CA ALA A 72 -4.24 6.49 11.41
C ALA A 72 -4.36 5.08 12.01
N TYR A 73 -4.10 4.93 13.30
CA TYR A 73 -4.21 3.64 13.99
C TYR A 73 -5.65 3.16 14.07
N LEU A 74 -6.61 4.04 14.36
CA LEU A 74 -8.04 3.68 14.40
C LEU A 74 -8.57 3.25 13.02
N GLU A 75 -8.06 3.87 11.96
CA GLU A 75 -8.49 3.59 10.58
C GLU A 75 -8.00 2.23 10.08
N ASN A 76 -6.73 1.87 10.30
CA ASN A 76 -6.22 0.54 9.98
C ASN A 76 -4.97 0.18 10.80
N PRO A 77 -5.14 -0.40 12.00
CA PRO A 77 -4.02 -0.64 12.91
C PRO A 77 -3.04 -1.68 12.36
N PHE A 78 -3.54 -2.69 11.63
CA PHE A 78 -2.70 -3.72 11.03
C PHE A 78 -1.75 -3.11 9.99
N LEU A 79 -2.29 -2.38 9.01
CA LEU A 79 -1.47 -1.80 7.95
C LEU A 79 -0.56 -0.68 8.45
N LEU A 80 -0.98 0.09 9.46
CA LEU A 80 -0.11 1.09 10.05
C LEU A 80 1.12 0.43 10.69
N LEU A 81 0.92 -0.65 11.45
CA LEU A 81 2.00 -1.35 12.15
C LEU A 81 2.92 -2.11 11.17
N THR A 82 2.36 -2.65 10.10
CA THR A 82 3.11 -3.39 9.08
C THR A 82 3.62 -2.51 7.94
N LEU A 83 3.35 -1.21 7.95
CA LEU A 83 3.78 -0.26 6.93
C LEU A 83 5.30 -0.31 6.68
N PRO A 84 6.17 -0.32 7.70
CA PRO A 84 7.62 -0.40 7.48
C PRO A 84 8.03 -1.72 6.80
N PHE A 85 7.37 -2.82 7.14
CA PHE A 85 7.59 -4.12 6.52
C PHE A 85 7.19 -4.10 5.04
N LEU A 86 6.03 -3.54 4.70
CA LEU A 86 5.58 -3.40 3.30
C LEU A 86 6.52 -2.54 2.48
N ILE A 87 6.99 -1.42 3.02
CA ILE A 87 7.97 -0.54 2.36
C ILE A 87 9.27 -1.32 2.14
N GLY A 88 9.76 -2.02 3.17
CA GLY A 88 10.95 -2.86 3.08
C GLY A 88 10.84 -3.93 2.00
N GLU A 89 9.69 -4.60 1.90
CA GLU A 89 9.43 -5.62 0.89
C GLU A 89 9.41 -5.05 -0.52
N ILE A 90 8.78 -3.89 -0.75
CA ILE A 90 8.80 -3.21 -2.05
C ILE A 90 10.24 -2.88 -2.47
N LEU A 91 11.04 -2.35 -1.52
CA LEU A 91 12.45 -2.04 -1.77
C LEU A 91 13.27 -3.31 -2.03
N TYR A 92 13.02 -4.39 -1.28
CA TYR A 92 13.68 -5.68 -1.45
C TYR A 92 13.38 -6.29 -2.82
N GLN A 93 12.11 -6.31 -3.23
CA GLN A 93 11.72 -6.77 -4.57
C GLN A 93 12.35 -5.93 -5.67
N ARG A 94 12.42 -4.60 -5.49
CA ARG A 94 13.12 -3.72 -6.43
C ARG A 94 14.61 -4.05 -6.50
N TYR A 95 15.26 -4.29 -5.36
CA TYR A 95 16.66 -4.72 -5.31
C TYR A 95 16.88 -6.06 -6.05
N LEU A 96 16.01 -7.05 -5.84
CA LEU A 96 16.07 -8.34 -6.54
C LEU A 96 15.89 -8.16 -8.06
N GLN A 97 14.95 -7.31 -8.50
CA GLN A 97 14.76 -6.99 -9.92
C GLN A 97 15.98 -6.33 -10.55
N LEU A 98 16.62 -5.40 -9.82
CA LEU A 98 17.83 -4.71 -10.28
C LEU A 98 19.04 -5.65 -10.34
N THR A 99 19.16 -6.56 -9.37
CA THR A 99 20.24 -7.57 -9.30
C THR A 99 19.94 -8.84 -10.10
N LYS A 100 18.75 -8.95 -10.70
CA LYS A 100 18.23 -10.14 -11.41
C LYS A 100 18.26 -11.42 -10.55
N GLN A 101 18.10 -11.26 -9.25
CA GLN A 101 17.99 -12.37 -8.32
C GLN A 101 16.55 -12.87 -8.27
N VAL A 102 16.38 -14.17 -8.02
CA VAL A 102 15.06 -14.77 -7.82
C VAL A 102 14.61 -14.54 -6.38
N ASN A 103 13.31 -14.36 -6.18
CA ASN A 103 12.75 -14.22 -4.85
C ASN A 103 12.97 -15.53 -4.06
N PRO A 104 13.68 -15.51 -2.92
CA PRO A 104 13.94 -16.73 -2.18
C PRO A 104 12.66 -17.29 -1.55
N ARG A 105 12.63 -18.61 -1.33
CA ARG A 105 11.46 -19.32 -0.78
C ARG A 105 11.04 -18.81 0.60
N TRP A 106 12.00 -18.38 1.44
CA TRP A 106 11.68 -17.84 2.77
C TRP A 106 10.84 -16.56 2.67
N ASN A 107 11.11 -15.70 1.68
CA ASN A 107 10.34 -14.49 1.48
C ASN A 107 8.94 -14.79 0.95
N GLN A 108 8.82 -15.78 0.07
CA GLN A 108 7.51 -16.26 -0.38
C GLN A 108 6.66 -16.80 0.77
N VAL A 109 7.26 -17.57 1.70
CA VAL A 109 6.56 -18.05 2.91
C VAL A 109 6.16 -16.88 3.79
N LEU A 110 7.04 -15.89 3.99
CA LEU A 110 6.76 -14.69 4.78
C LEU A 110 5.59 -13.89 4.22
N LEU A 111 5.51 -13.72 2.90
CA LEU A 111 4.40 -13.07 2.20
C LEU A 111 3.08 -13.84 2.37
N TRP A 112 3.11 -15.17 2.31
CA TRP A 112 1.92 -15.98 2.57
C TRP A 112 1.44 -15.84 4.02
N LEU A 113 2.36 -15.87 4.98
CA LEU A 113 2.03 -15.63 6.40
C LEU A 113 1.43 -14.25 6.59
N TYR A 114 1.96 -13.24 5.90
CA TYR A 114 1.43 -11.88 5.92
C TYR A 114 -0.02 -11.82 5.39
N VAL A 115 -0.29 -12.47 4.26
CA VAL A 115 -1.64 -12.54 3.69
C VAL A 115 -2.61 -13.25 4.64
N ILE A 116 -2.19 -14.35 5.27
CA ILE A 116 -2.99 -15.06 6.26
C ILE A 116 -3.30 -14.14 7.46
N ALA A 117 -2.29 -13.46 7.99
CA ALA A 117 -2.46 -12.51 9.08
C ALA A 117 -3.41 -11.35 8.72
N LEU A 118 -3.33 -10.85 7.48
CA LEU A 118 -4.22 -9.82 6.94
C LEU A 118 -5.67 -10.32 6.90
N ILE A 119 -5.91 -11.56 6.48
CA ILE A 119 -7.25 -12.17 6.45
C ILE A 119 -7.78 -12.34 7.88
N ILE A 120 -6.96 -12.86 8.80
CA ILE A 120 -7.33 -13.02 10.22
C ILE A 120 -7.71 -11.66 10.80
N PHE A 121 -6.91 -10.63 10.58
CA PHE A 121 -7.24 -9.27 11.00
C PHE A 121 -8.56 -8.78 10.41
N GLY A 122 -8.80 -9.03 9.11
CA GLY A 122 -10.06 -8.72 8.46
C GLY A 122 -11.25 -9.37 9.18
N ILE A 123 -11.14 -10.66 9.55
CA ILE A 123 -12.21 -11.36 10.29
C ILE A 123 -12.37 -10.77 11.69
N LEU A 124 -11.27 -10.57 12.44
CA LEU A 124 -11.29 -10.02 13.80
C LEU A 124 -11.91 -8.62 13.89
N ARG A 125 -11.79 -7.80 12.83
CA ARG A 125 -12.39 -6.46 12.80
C ARG A 125 -13.90 -6.47 12.54
N ASN A 126 -14.46 -7.60 12.11
CA ASN A 126 -15.89 -7.77 11.83
C ASN A 126 -16.62 -8.58 12.91
N LEU A 127 -15.89 -9.13 13.89
CA LEU A 127 -16.44 -9.76 15.09
C LEU A 127 -16.77 -8.69 16.14
#